data_AF-A0A6B3LRP7-F1
#
_entry.id   AF-A0A6B3LRP7-F1
#
_cell.length_a   1.000
_cell.length_b   1.000
_cell.length_c   1.000
_cell.angle_alpha   90.00
_cell.angle_beta   90.00
_cell.angle_gamma   90.00
#
_symmetry.space_group_name_H-M   'P 1'
#
loop_
_entity.id
_entity.type
_entity.pdbx_description
1 polymer ?
#
loop_
_entity_poly.entity_id
_entity_poly.type
_entity_poly.pdbx_seq_one_letter_code
_entity_poly.pdbx_strand_id
1 'polypeptide(L)'
;MFNKIKRVDYPIFQVVADGGMSVPLIGEGRFIPSVMIDIEDNVEVAELLKLHNHTPPGDTELQWSLPYTMFGKPKSVLLNIIFLKPMKMVFGIEFLMPNRHVVVDGIIHSRAFTLQVGKRGDKVSTIFRDESKQKTHGCVLIEVPNMDFDANWNKILFDLLKHKYKKNGVPKGKTSALAKEQIKKMREIWNIRNPLD
;
A
#
# COMPACT_ATOMS: atom_id res chain seq x y z
N MET A 1 -15.35 0.55 28.66
CA MET A 1 -15.27 1.73 27.77
C MET A 1 -15.44 1.23 26.35
N PHE A 2 -16.61 1.41 25.73
CA PHE A 2 -16.81 1.01 24.33
C PHE A 2 -16.07 2.01 23.44
N ASN A 3 -15.04 1.55 22.72
CA ASN A 3 -14.36 2.40 21.74
C ASN A 3 -15.39 2.89 20.70
N LYS A 4 -15.52 4.21 20.57
CA LYS A 4 -16.42 4.84 19.62
C LYS A 4 -15.94 4.48 18.21
N ILE A 5 -16.74 3.73 17.46
CA ILE A 5 -16.45 3.42 16.06
C ILE A 5 -16.49 4.75 15.29
N LYS A 6 -15.35 5.18 14.73
CA LYS A 6 -15.31 6.37 13.86
C LYS A 6 -15.90 5.99 12.51
N ARG A 7 -17.00 6.65 12.13
CA ARG A 7 -17.47 6.63 10.75
C ARG A 7 -16.53 7.51 9.92
N VAL A 8 -16.14 6.98 8.78
CA VAL A 8 -15.27 7.65 7.82
C VAL A 8 -16.14 8.43 6.84
N ASP A 9 -15.81 9.69 6.58
CA ASP A 9 -16.56 10.59 5.69
C ASP A 9 -15.66 11.13 4.59
N TYR A 10 -15.02 10.21 3.85
CA TYR A 10 -14.21 10.49 2.68
C TYR A 10 -14.24 9.27 1.74
N PRO A 11 -13.98 9.45 0.43
CA PRO A 11 -13.99 8.34 -0.52
C PRO A 11 -12.89 7.31 -0.19
N ILE A 12 -13.21 6.03 -0.41
CA ILE A 12 -12.28 4.92 -0.23
C ILE A 12 -12.13 4.20 -1.57
N PHE A 13 -10.90 4.11 -2.07
CA PHE A 13 -10.58 3.53 -3.36
C PHE A 13 -9.92 2.16 -3.20
N GLN A 14 -10.25 1.23 -4.09
CA GLN A 14 -9.66 -0.11 -4.08
C GLN A 14 -8.39 -0.20 -4.91
N VAL A 15 -7.43 -1.00 -4.44
CA VAL A 15 -6.23 -1.33 -5.20
C VAL A 15 -6.56 -2.29 -6.34
N VAL A 16 -6.41 -1.83 -7.59
CA VAL A 16 -6.61 -2.64 -8.79
C VAL A 16 -5.35 -3.35 -9.27
N ALA A 17 -4.18 -2.71 -9.11
CA ALA A 17 -2.89 -3.33 -9.37
C ALA A 17 -1.85 -2.92 -8.32
N ASP A 18 -0.90 -3.80 -8.08
CA ASP A 18 0.28 -3.52 -7.25
C ASP A 18 1.54 -4.12 -7.89
N GLY A 19 2.69 -3.65 -7.41
CA GLY A 19 4.00 -4.17 -7.78
C GLY A 19 5.08 -3.47 -6.98
N GLY A 20 6.28 -3.38 -7.54
CA GLY A 20 7.36 -2.62 -6.94
C GLY A 20 8.30 -2.08 -8.00
N MET A 21 9.04 -1.04 -7.62
CA MET A 21 9.96 -0.32 -8.46
C MET A 21 11.24 -0.05 -7.67
N SER A 22 12.38 -0.16 -8.33
CA SER A 22 13.67 0.24 -7.78
C SER A 22 14.35 1.11 -8.83
N VAL A 23 14.51 2.39 -8.52
CA VAL A 23 15.15 3.38 -9.39
C VAL A 23 16.38 3.91 -8.64
N PRO A 24 17.60 3.79 -9.17
CA PRO A 24 18.81 4.18 -8.45
C PRO A 24 18.79 5.60 -7.89
N LEU A 25 18.21 6.54 -8.65
CA LEU A 25 18.09 7.95 -8.29
C LEU A 25 16.96 8.25 -7.29
N ILE A 26 16.08 7.29 -6.97
CA ILE A 26 14.95 7.47 -6.05
C ILE A 26 15.17 6.60 -4.81
N GLY A 27 15.13 7.23 -3.63
CA GLY A 27 15.23 6.50 -2.36
C GLY A 27 16.49 5.65 -2.25
N GLU A 28 17.60 6.10 -2.86
CA GLU A 28 18.90 5.39 -2.94
C GLU A 28 18.80 3.99 -3.57
N GLY A 29 17.92 3.82 -4.56
CA GLY A 29 17.75 2.55 -5.24
C GLY A 29 16.94 1.53 -4.46
N ARG A 30 16.33 1.88 -3.32
CA ARG A 30 15.48 0.95 -2.56
C ARG A 30 14.32 0.43 -3.42
N PHE A 31 13.95 -0.83 -3.19
CA PHE A 31 12.75 -1.40 -3.79
C PHE A 31 11.49 -0.87 -3.08
N ILE A 32 10.75 -0.01 -3.77
CA ILE A 32 9.58 0.71 -3.26
C ILE A 32 8.31 0.10 -3.86
N PRO A 33 7.32 -0.27 -3.04
CA PRO A 33 6.00 -0.71 -3.50
C PRO A 33 5.32 0.30 -4.41
N SER A 34 4.58 -0.19 -5.39
CA SER A 34 3.77 0.62 -6.29
C SER A 34 2.31 0.18 -6.20
N VAL A 35 1.40 1.14 -6.03
CA VAL A 35 -0.03 0.93 -5.83
C VAL A 35 -0.79 1.70 -6.88
N MET A 36 -1.72 1.01 -7.54
CA MET A 36 -2.65 1.62 -8.49
C MET A 36 -4.07 1.46 -7.95
N ILE A 37 -4.78 2.58 -7.82
CA ILE A 37 -6.15 2.64 -7.34
C ILE A 37 -7.12 2.94 -8.48
N ASP A 38 -8.33 2.37 -8.37
CA ASP A 38 -9.46 2.76 -9.19
C ASP A 38 -10.18 3.92 -8.53
N ILE A 39 -10.19 5.06 -9.21
CA ILE A 39 -10.84 6.29 -8.73
C ILE A 39 -12.32 6.35 -9.13
N GLU A 40 -12.82 5.35 -9.85
CA GLU A 40 -14.15 5.36 -10.46
C GLU A 40 -14.32 6.64 -11.30
N ASP A 41 -15.26 7.51 -10.91
CA ASP A 41 -15.52 8.81 -11.55
C ASP A 41 -14.92 10.01 -10.78
N ASN A 42 -14.15 9.77 -9.71
CA ASN A 42 -13.53 10.83 -8.91
C ASN A 42 -12.28 11.41 -9.59
N VAL A 43 -12.50 12.39 -10.46
CA VAL A 43 -11.44 13.04 -11.24
C VAL A 43 -10.41 13.80 -10.40
N GLU A 44 -10.79 14.25 -9.19
CA GLU A 44 -9.93 15.11 -8.37
C GLU A 44 -8.63 14.39 -7.97
N VAL A 45 -8.70 13.09 -7.65
CA VAL A 45 -7.51 12.31 -7.29
C VAL A 45 -6.53 12.25 -8.47
N ALA A 46 -7.02 12.06 -9.69
CA ALA A 46 -6.17 12.06 -10.87
C ALA A 46 -5.55 13.44 -11.12
N GLU A 47 -6.29 14.53 -10.88
CA GLU A 47 -5.77 15.90 -10.98
C GLU A 47 -4.68 16.16 -9.95
N LEU A 48 -4.89 15.75 -8.69
CA LEU A 48 -3.89 15.83 -7.63
C LEU A 48 -2.58 15.13 -8.03
N LEU A 49 -2.65 13.89 -8.54
CA LEU A 49 -1.44 13.16 -8.94
C LEU A 49 -0.72 13.83 -10.13
N LYS A 50 -1.46 14.39 -11.08
CA LYS A 50 -0.88 15.11 -12.22
C LYS A 50 -0.28 16.45 -11.81
N LEU A 51 -0.88 17.13 -10.85
CA LEU A 51 -0.40 18.43 -10.38
C LEU A 51 1.03 18.33 -9.83
N HIS A 52 1.36 17.22 -9.16
CA HIS A 52 2.71 16.93 -8.68
C HIS A 52 3.78 16.78 -9.77
N ASN A 53 3.42 16.63 -11.05
CA ASN A 53 4.38 16.69 -12.17
C ASN A 53 4.91 18.12 -12.41
N HIS A 54 4.21 19.13 -11.89
CA HIS A 54 4.49 20.55 -12.15
C HIS A 54 4.69 21.38 -10.87
N THR A 55 4.60 20.75 -9.70
CA THR A 55 4.80 21.40 -8.41
C THR A 55 5.98 20.81 -7.65
N PRO A 56 6.56 21.55 -6.70
CA PRO A 56 7.46 20.97 -5.71
C PRO A 56 6.79 19.83 -4.93
N PRO A 57 7.58 19.05 -4.15
CA PRO A 57 7.05 18.09 -3.18
C PRO A 57 6.01 18.73 -2.26
N GLY A 58 4.97 17.96 -1.93
CA GLY A 58 3.87 18.37 -1.06
C GLY A 58 3.96 17.75 0.33
N ASP A 59 2.91 17.97 1.12
CA ASP A 59 2.80 17.49 2.49
C ASP A 59 1.60 16.54 2.61
N THR A 60 1.78 15.41 3.31
CA THR A 60 0.71 14.45 3.57
C THR A 60 0.68 14.03 5.03
N GLU A 61 -0.52 13.74 5.54
CA GLU A 61 -0.72 13.01 6.79
C GLU A 61 -1.30 11.63 6.48
N LEU A 62 -0.84 10.61 7.21
CA LEU A 62 -1.19 9.22 6.95
C LEU A 62 -1.67 8.56 8.24
N GLN A 63 -2.62 7.62 8.09
CA GLN A 63 -3.05 6.77 9.19
C GLN A 63 -3.46 5.38 8.70
N TRP A 64 -2.86 4.34 9.26
CA TRP A 64 -3.37 2.98 9.11
C TRP A 64 -4.64 2.78 9.94
N SER A 65 -5.63 2.15 9.34
CA SER A 65 -6.90 1.83 9.98
C SER A 65 -7.33 0.40 9.67
N LEU A 66 -8.03 -0.20 10.63
CA LEU A 66 -8.66 -1.51 10.46
C LEU A 66 -10.17 -1.32 10.52
N PRO A 67 -10.92 -1.86 9.53
CA PRO A 67 -12.37 -1.85 9.62
C PRO A 67 -12.78 -2.63 10.87
N TYR A 68 -13.85 -2.16 11.53
CA TYR A 68 -14.38 -2.86 12.69
C TYR A 68 -14.83 -4.28 12.32
N THR A 69 -14.29 -5.26 13.02
CA THR A 69 -14.69 -6.67 12.89
C THR A 69 -15.12 -7.20 14.25
N MET A 70 -16.40 -7.59 14.39
CA MET A 70 -16.88 -8.23 15.62
C MET A 70 -16.20 -9.57 15.88
N PHE A 71 -15.98 -10.36 14.83
CA PHE A 71 -15.36 -11.68 14.91
C PHE A 71 -14.45 -11.92 13.71
N GLY A 72 -13.33 -12.60 13.95
CA GLY A 72 -12.42 -13.02 12.90
C GLY A 72 -11.37 -11.97 12.54
N LYS A 73 -10.80 -12.13 11.35
CA LYS A 73 -9.66 -11.35 10.86
C LYS A 73 -10.15 -10.18 10.01
N PRO A 74 -9.42 -9.06 9.97
CA PRO A 74 -9.76 -7.96 9.08
C PRO A 74 -9.81 -8.47 7.64
N LYS A 75 -10.91 -8.18 6.94
CA LYS A 75 -11.07 -8.48 5.50
C LYS A 75 -10.30 -7.48 4.64
N SER A 76 -9.99 -6.31 5.18
CA SER A 76 -9.18 -5.29 4.54
C SER A 76 -8.38 -4.50 5.57
N VAL A 77 -7.35 -3.81 5.08
CA VAL A 77 -6.60 -2.80 5.81
C VAL A 77 -6.76 -1.49 5.03
N LEU A 78 -6.97 -0.38 5.73
CA LEU A 78 -7.14 0.93 5.13
C LEU A 78 -5.90 1.80 5.41
N LEU A 79 -5.40 2.49 4.39
CA LEU A 79 -4.46 3.59 4.56
C LEU A 79 -5.21 4.88 4.26
N ASN A 80 -5.40 5.70 5.28
CA ASN A 80 -6.03 6.99 5.16
C ASN A 80 -4.96 8.01 4.79
N ILE A 81 -5.26 8.88 3.83
CA ILE A 81 -4.33 9.87 3.30
C ILE A 81 -5.01 11.23 3.30
N ILE A 82 -4.34 12.21 3.91
CA ILE A 82 -4.70 13.61 3.88
C ILE A 82 -3.58 14.33 3.12
N PHE A 83 -3.84 14.80 1.91
CA PHE A 83 -2.96 15.72 1.22
C PHE A 83 -3.21 17.14 1.73
N LEU A 84 -2.14 17.85 2.08
CA LEU A 84 -2.18 19.23 2.55
C LEU A 84 -1.69 20.20 1.46
N LYS A 85 -0.75 19.75 0.61
CA LYS A 85 -0.18 20.48 -0.53
C LYS A 85 0.10 19.51 -1.69
N PRO A 86 0.04 19.96 -2.95
CA PRO A 86 -0.35 21.29 -3.42
C PRO A 86 -1.87 21.53 -3.38
N MET A 87 -2.67 20.48 -3.22
CA MET A 87 -4.13 20.52 -3.13
C MET A 87 -4.58 19.78 -1.87
N LYS A 88 -5.56 20.35 -1.14
CA LYS A 88 -6.14 19.69 0.03
C LYS A 88 -7.10 18.60 -0.41
N MET A 89 -6.88 17.38 0.06
CA MET A 89 -7.74 16.24 -0.27
C MET A 89 -7.64 15.17 0.80
N VAL A 90 -8.73 14.43 1.03
CA VAL A 90 -8.75 13.28 1.94
C VAL A 90 -9.37 12.09 1.23
N PHE A 91 -8.71 10.95 1.30
CA PHE A 91 -9.25 9.67 0.82
C PHE A 91 -8.59 8.48 1.54
N GLY A 92 -9.21 7.31 1.42
CA GLY A 92 -8.66 6.04 1.88
C GLY A 92 -8.25 5.14 0.73
N ILE A 93 -7.22 4.33 0.94
CA ILE A 93 -6.87 3.21 0.05
C ILE A 93 -7.22 1.90 0.77
N GLU A 94 -8.08 1.08 0.16
CA GLU A 94 -8.45 -0.23 0.66
C GLU A 94 -7.57 -1.36 0.08
N PHE A 95 -6.88 -2.06 0.98
CA PHE A 95 -6.13 -3.26 0.68
C PHE A 95 -6.92 -4.50 1.10
N LEU A 96 -7.54 -5.17 0.12
CA LEU A 96 -8.31 -6.39 0.35
C LEU A 96 -7.40 -7.58 0.74
N MET A 97 -7.70 -8.20 1.88
CA MET A 97 -7.03 -9.39 2.39
C MET A 97 -7.74 -10.67 1.90
N PRO A 98 -7.00 -11.78 1.66
CA PRO A 98 -5.57 -11.92 1.89
C PRO A 98 -4.71 -11.44 0.72
N ASN A 99 -5.27 -10.99 -0.39
CA ASN A 99 -4.51 -10.87 -1.64
C ASN A 99 -3.45 -9.75 -1.61
N ARG A 100 -3.70 -8.65 -0.90
CA ARG A 100 -2.82 -7.47 -0.87
C ARG A 100 -1.86 -7.42 0.32
N HIS A 101 -1.70 -8.51 1.08
CA HIS A 101 -0.83 -8.53 2.27
C HIS A 101 0.65 -8.25 1.95
N VAL A 102 1.12 -8.67 0.77
CA VAL A 102 2.52 -8.48 0.35
C VAL A 102 2.83 -7.01 0.15
N VAL A 103 1.98 -6.28 -0.59
CA VAL A 103 2.17 -4.84 -0.81
C VAL A 103 2.03 -4.04 0.48
N VAL A 104 1.07 -4.36 1.36
CA VAL A 104 0.94 -3.70 2.68
C VAL A 104 2.21 -3.88 3.53
N ASP A 105 2.74 -5.11 3.60
CA ASP A 105 4.02 -5.37 4.29
C ASP A 105 5.15 -4.56 3.68
N GLY A 106 5.20 -4.47 2.35
CA GLY A 106 6.14 -3.65 1.62
C GLY A 106 6.08 -2.18 2.04
N ILE A 107 4.90 -1.57 2.03
CA ILE A 107 4.72 -0.14 2.35
C ILE A 107 5.23 0.17 3.77
N ILE A 108 4.94 -0.73 4.72
CA ILE A 108 5.37 -0.59 6.11
C ILE A 108 6.90 -0.67 6.24
N HIS A 109 7.56 -1.55 5.50
CA HIS A 109 9.02 -1.76 5.59
C HIS A 109 9.82 -0.76 4.77
N SER A 110 9.36 -0.41 3.57
CA SER A 110 10.00 0.59 2.71
C SER A 110 9.81 2.02 3.24
N ARG A 111 8.80 2.24 4.09
CA ARG A 111 8.34 3.56 4.56
C ARG A 111 8.00 4.51 3.41
N ALA A 112 7.60 3.96 2.27
CA ALA A 112 7.23 4.72 1.10
C ALA A 112 6.47 3.85 0.10
N PHE A 113 5.67 4.47 -0.76
CA PHE A 113 5.07 3.80 -1.91
C PHE A 113 4.79 4.79 -3.02
N THR A 114 4.70 4.30 -4.26
CA THR A 114 4.18 5.13 -5.36
C THR A 114 2.69 4.91 -5.53
N LEU A 115 1.96 6.00 -5.77
CA LEU A 115 0.53 6.01 -6.03
C LEU A 115 0.26 6.39 -7.49
N GLN A 116 -0.58 5.60 -8.13
CA GLN A 116 -1.06 5.79 -9.49
C GLN A 116 -2.57 5.57 -9.56
N VAL A 117 -3.18 6.13 -10.60
CA VAL A 117 -4.56 5.85 -10.96
C VAL A 117 -4.60 4.88 -12.15
N GLY A 118 -5.52 3.93 -12.12
CA GLY A 118 -5.79 3.03 -13.23
C GLY A 118 -7.10 2.29 -13.07
N LYS A 119 -7.36 1.32 -13.94
CA LYS A 119 -8.57 0.49 -13.94
C LYS A 119 -8.22 -0.97 -13.81
N ARG A 120 -9.22 -1.80 -13.48
CA ARG A 120 -9.04 -3.25 -13.43
C ARG A 120 -8.51 -3.77 -14.77
N GLY A 121 -7.40 -4.50 -14.72
CA GLY A 121 -6.71 -5.03 -15.91
C GLY A 121 -5.43 -4.26 -16.26
N ASP A 122 -5.27 -3.04 -15.73
CA ASP A 122 -4.04 -2.28 -15.86
C ASP A 122 -2.90 -2.92 -15.05
N LYS A 123 -1.67 -2.55 -15.43
CA LYS A 123 -0.44 -2.96 -14.75
C LYS A 123 0.32 -1.72 -14.33
N VAL A 124 0.90 -1.73 -13.14
CA VAL A 124 1.77 -0.64 -12.64
C VAL A 124 2.92 -0.32 -13.61
N SER A 125 3.44 -1.34 -14.31
CA SER A 125 4.51 -1.17 -15.29
C SER A 125 4.10 -0.37 -16.53
N THR A 126 2.80 -0.28 -16.83
CA THR A 126 2.32 0.39 -18.05
C THR A 126 2.58 1.89 -18.00
N ILE A 127 2.47 2.51 -16.82
CA ILE A 127 2.78 3.94 -16.65
C ILE A 127 4.29 4.15 -16.61
N PHE A 128 5.03 3.32 -15.86
CA PHE A 128 6.49 3.50 -15.72
C PHE A 128 7.30 3.28 -17.01
N ARG A 129 6.81 2.47 -17.95
CA ARG A 129 7.55 2.20 -19.20
C ARG A 129 7.34 3.25 -20.29
N ASP A 130 6.44 4.20 -20.09
CA ASP A 130 6.01 5.16 -21.10
C ASP A 130 6.05 6.57 -20.52
N GLU A 131 7.09 7.34 -20.87
CA GLU A 131 7.28 8.72 -20.38
C GLU A 131 6.10 9.63 -20.70
N SER A 132 5.41 9.41 -21.82
CA SER A 132 4.23 10.19 -22.18
C SER A 132 3.07 9.91 -21.22
N LYS A 133 2.94 8.67 -20.75
CA LYS A 133 1.95 8.28 -19.74
C LYS A 133 2.30 8.76 -18.34
N GLN A 134 3.59 8.78 -17.97
CA GLN A 134 3.99 9.35 -16.68
C GLN A 134 3.58 10.82 -16.56
N LYS A 135 3.82 11.61 -17.63
CA LYS A 135 3.45 13.03 -17.67
C LYS A 135 1.93 13.26 -17.65
N THR A 136 1.15 12.37 -18.26
CA THR A 136 -0.30 12.57 -18.45
C THR A 136 -1.18 11.88 -17.41
N HIS A 137 -0.73 10.81 -16.76
CA HIS A 137 -1.48 10.08 -15.73
C HIS A 137 -1.09 10.48 -14.30
N GLY A 138 0.13 11.00 -14.09
CA GLY A 138 0.65 11.36 -12.77
C GLY A 138 1.09 10.13 -11.97
N CYS A 139 2.17 10.27 -11.21
CA CYS A 139 2.67 9.25 -10.28
C CYS A 139 3.34 9.96 -9.13
N VAL A 140 2.89 9.71 -7.90
CA VAL A 140 3.43 10.39 -6.71
C VAL A 140 4.09 9.37 -5.80
N LEU A 141 5.32 9.65 -5.39
CA LEU A 141 5.97 8.93 -4.30
C LEU A 141 5.51 9.54 -2.98
N ILE A 142 4.95 8.70 -2.11
CA ILE A 142 4.43 9.10 -0.80
C ILE A 142 5.28 8.43 0.27
N GLU A 143 5.84 9.25 1.17
CA GLU A 143 6.55 8.76 2.36
C GLU A 143 5.56 8.35 3.44
N VAL A 144 5.84 7.26 4.14
CA VAL A 144 4.98 6.69 5.16
C VAL A 144 5.72 6.73 6.50
N PRO A 145 5.36 7.64 7.42
CA PRO A 145 6.04 7.73 8.71
C PRO A 145 5.79 6.48 9.55
N ASN A 146 6.60 6.30 10.60
CA ASN A 146 6.27 5.32 11.63
C ASN A 146 5.03 5.79 12.40
N MET A 147 3.93 5.06 12.27
CA MET A 147 2.62 5.36 12.89
C MET A 147 2.28 4.38 14.03
N ASP A 148 3.29 3.71 14.61
CA ASP A 148 3.13 2.66 15.64
C ASP A 148 2.21 1.49 15.22
N PHE A 149 2.06 1.27 13.91
CA PHE A 149 1.21 0.22 13.34
C PHE A 149 1.92 -1.13 13.19
N ASP A 150 3.25 -1.13 13.13
CA ASP A 150 4.08 -2.29 12.79
C ASP A 150 3.80 -3.52 13.66
N ALA A 151 3.69 -3.36 14.98
CA ALA A 151 3.44 -4.47 15.90
C ALA A 151 2.07 -5.11 15.64
N ASN A 152 1.06 -4.28 15.39
CA ASN A 152 -0.28 -4.74 15.05
C ASN A 152 -0.29 -5.45 13.70
N TRP A 153 0.37 -4.85 12.69
CA TRP A 153 0.53 -5.45 11.37
C TRP A 153 1.21 -6.82 11.42
N ASN A 154 2.31 -6.94 12.16
CA ASN A 154 3.05 -8.20 12.32
C ASN A 154 2.14 -9.33 12.84
N LYS A 155 1.26 -9.02 13.80
CA LYS A 155 0.28 -9.97 14.32
C LYS A 155 -0.75 -10.36 13.26
N ILE A 156 -1.32 -9.38 12.57
CA ILE A 156 -2.31 -9.58 11.49
C ILE A 156 -1.74 -10.46 10.39
N LEU A 157 -0.56 -10.13 9.88
CA LEU A 157 0.13 -10.84 8.81
C LEU A 157 0.42 -12.29 9.21
N PHE A 158 0.97 -12.50 10.41
CA PHE A 158 1.25 -13.84 10.92
C PHE A 158 -0.01 -14.71 11.01
N ASP A 159 -1.09 -14.15 11.56
CA ASP A 159 -2.35 -14.85 11.68
C ASP A 159 -2.99 -15.14 10.32
N LEU A 160 -2.93 -14.19 9.38
CA LEU A 160 -3.41 -14.34 8.01
C LEU A 160 -2.70 -15.50 7.30
N LEU A 161 -1.37 -15.56 7.36
CA LEU A 161 -0.58 -16.62 6.73
C LEU A 161 -0.80 -17.98 7.39
N LYS A 162 -0.86 -18.04 8.72
CA LYS A 162 -1.23 -19.28 9.42
C LYS A 162 -2.58 -19.83 8.98
N HIS A 163 -3.55 -18.94 8.77
CA HIS A 163 -4.86 -19.34 8.27
C HIS A 163 -4.82 -19.85 6.84
N LYS A 164 -4.08 -19.15 5.96
CA LYS A 164 -3.84 -19.60 4.59
C LYS A 164 -3.27 -21.02 4.56
N TYR A 165 -2.21 -21.29 5.34
CA TYR A 165 -1.62 -22.63 5.42
C TYR A 165 -2.57 -23.67 5.99
N LYS A 166 -3.31 -23.34 7.06
CA LYS A 166 -4.31 -24.26 7.63
C LYS A 166 -5.39 -24.61 6.60
N LYS A 167 -5.89 -23.62 5.85
CA LYS A 167 -6.89 -23.81 4.79
C LYS A 167 -6.36 -24.70 3.67
N ASN A 168 -5.05 -24.66 3.42
CA ASN A 168 -4.37 -25.50 2.44
C ASN A 168 -3.92 -26.87 2.98
N GLY A 169 -4.46 -27.32 4.13
CA GLY A 169 -4.21 -28.66 4.67
C GLY A 169 -2.89 -28.85 5.43
N VAL A 170 -2.15 -27.77 5.70
CA VAL A 170 -0.89 -27.87 6.45
C VAL A 170 -1.16 -28.27 7.91
N PRO A 171 -0.44 -29.27 8.47
CA PRO A 171 -0.58 -29.66 9.86
C PRO A 171 -0.37 -28.49 10.83
N LYS A 172 -1.21 -28.40 11.87
CA LYS A 172 -1.20 -27.29 12.86
C LYS A 172 0.20 -26.99 13.41
N GLY A 173 0.98 -28.04 13.71
CA GLY A 173 2.35 -27.93 14.22
C GLY A 173 3.35 -27.26 13.27
N LYS A 174 3.10 -27.26 11.96
CA LYS A 174 3.99 -26.67 10.93
C LYS A 174 3.55 -25.27 10.48
N THR A 175 2.28 -24.91 10.67
CA THR A 175 1.72 -23.62 10.18
C THR A 175 2.47 -22.38 10.69
N SER A 176 2.86 -22.36 11.97
CA SER A 176 3.57 -21.20 12.55
C SER A 176 4.97 -21.04 11.97
N ALA A 177 5.70 -22.15 11.76
CA ALA A 177 7.05 -22.11 11.20
C ALA A 177 7.03 -21.61 9.76
N LEU A 178 6.12 -22.14 8.93
CA LEU A 178 5.96 -21.72 7.54
C LEU A 178 5.51 -20.26 7.41
N ALA A 179 4.61 -19.80 8.28
CA ALA A 179 4.22 -18.38 8.29
C ALA A 179 5.41 -17.46 8.60
N LYS A 180 6.24 -17.79 9.59
CA LYS A 180 7.46 -17.01 9.90
C LYS A 180 8.46 -17.02 8.75
N GLU A 181 8.67 -18.19 8.13
CA GLU A 181 9.58 -18.33 6.99
C GLU A 181 9.11 -17.52 5.78
N GLN A 182 7.81 -17.56 5.47
CA GLN A 182 7.25 -16.76 4.37
C GLN A 182 7.40 -15.26 4.64
N ILE A 183 7.11 -14.78 5.86
CA ILE A 183 7.31 -13.37 6.24
C ILE A 183 8.76 -12.95 6.04
N LYS A 184 9.71 -13.78 6.49
CA LYS A 184 11.14 -13.52 6.32
C LYS A 184 11.50 -13.36 4.83
N LYS A 185 11.15 -14.34 4.01
CA LYS A 185 11.41 -14.33 2.55
C LYS A 185 10.77 -13.15 1.84
N MET A 186 9.53 -12.80 2.21
CA MET A 186 8.85 -11.63 1.66
C MET A 186 9.62 -10.33 1.96
N ARG A 187 10.15 -10.19 3.19
CA ARG A 187 10.89 -8.99 3.61
C ARG A 187 12.28 -8.90 3.01
N GLU A 188 12.90 -10.03 2.67
CA GLU A 188 14.15 -10.04 1.90
C GLU A 188 13.99 -9.32 0.56
N ILE A 189 12.82 -9.43 -0.10
CA ILE A 189 12.51 -8.73 -1.35
C ILE A 189 12.49 -7.20 -1.15
N TRP A 190 11.91 -6.72 -0.04
CA TRP A 190 11.83 -5.28 0.23
C TRP A 190 13.18 -4.64 0.60
N ASN A 191 14.18 -5.46 0.92
CA ASN A 191 15.55 -5.02 1.18
C ASN A 191 16.41 -4.96 -0.09
N ILE A 192 15.88 -5.33 -1.27
CA ILE A 192 16.60 -5.20 -2.54
C ILE A 192 16.90 -3.72 -2.79
N ARG A 193 18.12 -3.46 -3.26
CA ARG A 193 18.59 -2.13 -3.66
C ARG A 193 19.27 -2.23 -5.03
N ASN A 194 18.94 -1.30 -5.91
CA ASN A 194 19.59 -1.10 -7.20
C ASN A 194 20.53 0.10 -7.10
N PRO A 195 21.84 -0.09 -6.82
CA PRO A 195 22.77 1.02 -6.65
C PRO A 195 22.97 1.78 -7.97
N LEU A 196 23.49 3.01 -7.85
CA LEU A 196 24.12 3.67 -9.00
C LEU A 196 25.48 2.99 -9.20
N ASP A 197 25.70 2.43 -10.40
CA ASP A 197 27.02 1.96 -10.83
C ASP A 197 28.02 3.13 -10.94
#